data_AF-B9TDF9-F1
#
_entry.id   AF-B9TDF9-F1
#
_cell.length_a   1.000
_cell.length_b   1.000
_cell.length_c   1.000
_cell.angle_alpha   90.00
_cell.angle_beta   90.00
_cell.angle_gamma   90.00
#
_symmetry.space_group_name_H-M   'P 1'
#
loop_
_entity.id
_entity.type
_entity.pdbx_description
1 polymer ?
#
loop_
_entity_poly.entity_id
_entity_poly.type
_entity_poly.pdbx_seq_one_letter_code
_entity_poly.pdbx_strand_id
1 'polypeptide(L)'
;MNAEDMTLHGKKVTRMAYMQNMMHEVVASLPCGTKVSIGMFAGNSVAAMYAPIEVCSNFAAIQDTIAHLDWRMAWSGNSRVRESLFVTAKVVRAMPEPAQVLYFTDGEEAPKLHAFNTKNLEEFQGGDDWLFVGIGSEEGVAIPKLSPENQVIGYWSNESFAMQPGIAQISESTLGVRDDNIAFGDNDRFISKLSTEYLESLTKEIGAKYIKGDSTYNVLQAMKAQKPARHDIAPLPLSWLFAILAGLCVLGTYASRHPWRQIKQNLHLYRNQIRSKFSTRKACKACVSAWSDRINKRLGRSQRIIGVEGVCTNVLASACSAKAEICNTMHAGCTTVSGKTIKDQIWPRLSVNVICPNTSTLNDCTLHGQRVAGNCVHCQTHASR
;
A
#
# COMPACT_ATOMS: atom_id res chain seq x y z
N MET A 1 1.62 -27.02 -6.65
CA MET A 1 2.04 -26.30 -5.41
C MET A 1 3.53 -26.43 -4.98
N ASN A 2 4.25 -27.55 -5.20
CA ASN A 2 5.70 -27.63 -4.88
C ASN A 2 6.63 -27.02 -5.95
N ALA A 3 6.07 -26.59 -7.08
CA ALA A 3 6.77 -25.89 -8.14
C ALA A 3 7.45 -24.59 -7.63
N GLU A 4 8.70 -24.36 -8.04
CA GLU A 4 9.53 -23.20 -7.67
C GLU A 4 9.52 -22.11 -8.76
N ASP A 5 8.38 -21.45 -8.93
CA ASP A 5 8.17 -20.40 -9.94
C ASP A 5 7.67 -19.06 -9.37
N MET A 6 7.55 -18.96 -8.04
CA MET A 6 7.17 -17.72 -7.39
C MET A 6 8.41 -16.97 -6.87
N THR A 7 8.28 -15.67 -6.65
CA THR A 7 9.35 -14.84 -6.10
C THR A 7 8.88 -14.16 -4.82
N LEU A 8 9.66 -14.30 -3.75
CA LEU A 8 9.43 -13.63 -2.47
C LEU A 8 10.73 -12.97 -2.01
N HIS A 9 10.70 -11.66 -1.72
CA HIS A 9 11.89 -10.88 -1.33
C HIS A 9 13.09 -11.05 -2.29
N GLY A 10 12.83 -11.13 -3.59
CA GLY A 10 13.86 -11.30 -4.63
C GLY A 10 14.47 -12.71 -4.72
N LYS A 11 13.95 -13.70 -3.97
CA LYS A 11 14.36 -15.11 -4.04
C LYS A 11 13.26 -15.94 -4.69
N LYS A 12 13.65 -16.92 -5.50
CA LYS A 12 12.71 -17.95 -5.99
C LYS A 12 12.27 -18.83 -4.82
N VAL A 13 10.96 -19.08 -4.76
CA VAL A 13 10.32 -19.89 -3.72
C VAL A 13 9.25 -20.79 -4.34
N THR A 14 8.84 -21.82 -3.62
CA THR A 14 7.72 -22.67 -4.04
C THR A 14 6.40 -21.90 -4.02
N ARG A 15 5.42 -22.31 -4.84
CA ARG A 15 4.04 -21.78 -4.78
C ARG A 15 3.45 -21.92 -3.38
N MET A 16 3.72 -23.02 -2.69
CA MET A 16 3.27 -23.25 -1.33
C MET A 16 3.88 -22.24 -0.34
N ALA A 17 5.19 -22.01 -0.37
CA ALA A 17 5.83 -21.02 0.49
C ALA A 17 5.33 -19.59 0.22
N TYR A 18 5.13 -19.26 -1.05
CA TYR A 18 4.53 -17.98 -1.44
C TYR A 18 3.09 -17.85 -0.92
N MET A 19 2.26 -18.89 -1.08
CA MET A 19 0.90 -18.94 -0.56
C MET A 19 0.87 -18.81 0.96
N GLN A 20 1.77 -19.48 1.69
CA GLN A 20 1.86 -19.35 3.15
C GLN A 20 2.15 -17.90 3.56
N ASN A 21 3.11 -17.23 2.92
CA ASN A 21 3.39 -15.82 3.17
C ASN A 21 2.16 -14.94 2.91
N MET A 22 1.48 -15.16 1.79
CA MET A 22 0.24 -14.43 1.47
C MET A 22 -0.85 -14.69 2.51
N MET A 23 -1.06 -15.93 2.93
CA MET A 23 -2.04 -16.28 3.96
C MET A 23 -1.72 -15.60 5.30
N HIS A 24 -0.43 -15.57 5.70
CA HIS A 24 0.01 -14.86 6.89
C HIS A 24 -0.31 -13.36 6.85
N GLU A 25 -0.04 -12.70 5.71
CA GLU A 25 -0.35 -11.28 5.53
C GLU A 25 -1.86 -11.03 5.47
N VAL A 26 -2.62 -11.92 4.83
CA VAL A 26 -4.08 -11.84 4.77
C VAL A 26 -4.65 -11.90 6.18
N VAL A 27 -4.31 -12.94 6.97
CA VAL A 27 -4.80 -13.10 8.34
C VAL A 27 -4.38 -11.92 9.22
N ALA A 28 -3.14 -11.43 9.10
CA ALA A 28 -2.66 -10.28 9.87
C ALA A 28 -3.39 -8.97 9.54
N SER A 29 -3.99 -8.86 8.35
CA SER A 29 -4.75 -7.68 7.93
C SER A 29 -6.23 -7.72 8.32
N LEU A 30 -6.74 -8.86 8.80
CA LEU A 30 -8.13 -9.01 9.18
C LEU A 30 -8.42 -8.25 10.49
N PRO A 31 -9.58 -7.57 10.60
CA PRO A 31 -9.97 -6.93 11.85
C PRO A 31 -10.28 -7.98 12.92
N CYS A 32 -10.00 -7.65 14.19
CA CYS A 32 -10.41 -8.48 15.32
C CYS A 32 -11.92 -8.70 15.32
N GLY A 33 -12.35 -9.90 15.75
CA GLY A 33 -13.72 -10.39 15.64
C GLY A 33 -13.98 -11.20 14.36
N THR A 34 -13.11 -11.08 13.34
CA THR A 34 -13.15 -11.98 12.19
C THR A 34 -12.80 -13.40 12.61
N LYS A 35 -13.54 -14.38 12.11
CA LYS A 35 -13.25 -15.80 12.31
C LYS A 35 -12.75 -16.43 11.03
N VAL A 36 -11.76 -17.30 11.16
CA VAL A 36 -11.14 -17.99 10.02
C VAL A 36 -11.06 -19.49 10.30
N SER A 37 -11.18 -20.25 9.22
CA SER A 37 -10.95 -21.69 9.18
C SER A 37 -9.97 -21.96 8.05
N ILE A 38 -9.01 -22.85 8.27
CA ILE A 38 -8.08 -23.30 7.23
C ILE A 38 -8.54 -24.67 6.75
N GLY A 39 -8.70 -24.82 5.43
CA GLY A 39 -9.01 -26.08 4.79
C GLY A 39 -7.92 -26.48 3.81
N MET A 40 -7.76 -27.79 3.64
CA MET A 40 -6.84 -28.38 2.68
C MET A 40 -7.61 -29.21 1.67
N PHE A 41 -7.09 -29.27 0.46
CA PHE A 41 -7.65 -29.99 -0.65
C PHE A 41 -6.59 -30.87 -1.29
N ALA A 42 -6.93 -32.13 -1.54
CA ALA A 42 -6.13 -33.06 -2.34
C ALA A 42 -7.06 -34.09 -3.01
N GLY A 43 -6.78 -34.42 -4.27
CA GLY A 43 -7.65 -35.26 -5.09
C GLY A 43 -8.98 -34.59 -5.35
N ASN A 44 -10.09 -35.12 -4.83
CA ASN A 44 -11.42 -34.50 -4.92
C ASN A 44 -12.01 -34.16 -3.55
N SER A 45 -11.25 -34.37 -2.48
CA SER A 45 -11.73 -34.25 -1.10
C SER A 45 -11.22 -32.97 -0.48
N VAL A 46 -11.94 -32.45 0.51
CA VAL A 46 -11.55 -31.26 1.26
C VAL A 46 -11.73 -31.55 2.74
N ALA A 47 -10.74 -31.16 3.54
CA ALA A 47 -10.76 -31.29 4.99
C ALA A 47 -10.51 -29.92 5.62
N ALA A 48 -11.41 -29.49 6.51
CA ALA A 48 -11.16 -28.35 7.37
C ALA A 48 -10.30 -28.79 8.57
N MET A 49 -9.24 -28.03 8.86
CA MET A 49 -8.35 -28.30 9.99
C MET A 49 -9.04 -28.03 11.34
N TYR A 50 -9.89 -27.01 11.38
CA TYR A 50 -10.67 -26.63 12.56
C TYR A 50 -11.91 -25.81 12.15
N ALA A 51 -12.90 -25.74 13.02
CA ALA A 51 -14.04 -24.84 12.85
C ALA A 51 -13.60 -23.37 12.98
N PRO A 52 -14.33 -22.39 12.42
CA PRO A 52 -13.92 -20.98 12.42
C PRO A 52 -13.61 -20.45 13.82
N ILE A 53 -12.36 -20.03 14.05
CA ILE A 53 -11.87 -19.43 15.30
C ILE A 53 -11.52 -17.97 15.09
N GLU A 54 -11.67 -17.16 16.14
CA GLU A 54 -11.45 -15.70 16.07
C GLU A 54 -9.96 -15.38 15.95
N VAL A 55 -9.65 -14.47 15.02
CA VAL A 55 -8.27 -14.18 14.58
C VAL A 55 -7.41 -13.61 15.70
N CYS A 56 -7.85 -12.58 16.42
CA CYS A 56 -6.97 -11.88 17.38
C CYS A 56 -6.68 -12.71 18.64
N SER A 57 -7.65 -13.46 19.15
CA SER A 57 -7.49 -14.35 20.31
C SER A 57 -6.68 -15.61 19.99
N ASN A 58 -6.69 -16.06 18.73
CA ASN A 58 -5.99 -17.26 18.29
C ASN A 58 -4.89 -16.99 17.24
N PHE A 59 -4.40 -15.74 17.16
CA PHE A 59 -3.52 -15.31 16.08
C PHE A 59 -2.28 -16.18 15.97
N ALA A 60 -1.62 -16.46 17.10
CA ALA A 60 -0.44 -17.32 17.14
C ALA A 60 -0.73 -18.73 16.61
N ALA A 61 -1.86 -19.35 16.99
CA ALA A 61 -2.23 -20.70 16.54
C ALA A 61 -2.59 -20.75 15.04
N ILE A 62 -3.26 -19.71 14.54
CA ILE A 62 -3.60 -19.61 13.11
C ILE A 62 -2.32 -19.43 12.28
N GLN A 63 -1.43 -18.52 12.70
CA GLN A 63 -0.15 -18.32 12.02
C GLN A 63 0.69 -19.60 12.08
N ASP A 64 0.74 -20.29 13.22
CA ASP A 64 1.46 -21.55 13.33
C ASP A 64 0.89 -22.64 12.41
N THR A 65 -0.44 -22.72 12.27
CA THR A 65 -1.08 -23.63 11.31
C THR A 65 -0.64 -23.33 9.88
N ILE A 66 -0.64 -22.06 9.47
CA ILE A 66 -0.21 -21.64 8.13
C ILE A 66 1.26 -22.01 7.89
N ALA A 67 2.13 -21.75 8.86
CA ALA A 67 3.56 -22.04 8.78
C ALA A 67 3.85 -23.54 8.62
N HIS A 68 2.99 -24.40 9.15
CA HIS A 68 3.12 -25.85 9.09
C HIS A 68 2.31 -26.52 7.96
N LEU A 69 1.68 -25.74 7.07
CA LEU A 69 1.11 -26.29 5.84
C LEU A 69 2.24 -26.90 4.99
N ASP A 70 2.16 -28.21 4.77
CA ASP A 70 3.19 -28.95 4.06
C ASP A 70 2.58 -29.93 3.06
N TRP A 71 3.33 -30.23 2.00
CA TRP A 71 2.89 -31.12 0.92
C TRP A 71 2.62 -32.55 1.40
N ARG A 72 3.25 -32.99 2.51
CA ARG A 72 3.02 -34.30 3.14
C ARG A 72 1.64 -34.44 3.77
N MET A 73 0.92 -33.34 3.95
CA MET A 73 -0.46 -33.36 4.43
C MET A 73 -1.46 -33.73 3.31
N ALA A 74 -1.00 -33.84 2.06
CA ALA A 74 -1.82 -34.34 0.97
C ALA A 74 -2.04 -35.85 1.10
N TRP A 75 -3.30 -36.27 1.18
CA TRP A 75 -3.69 -37.69 1.16
C TRP A 75 -3.84 -38.27 -0.25
N SER A 76 -3.69 -37.43 -1.28
CA SER A 76 -3.73 -37.85 -2.69
C SER A 76 -2.72 -37.06 -3.51
N GLY A 77 -2.07 -37.73 -4.46
CA GLY A 77 -1.09 -37.11 -5.38
C GLY A 77 -1.70 -36.45 -6.61
N ASN A 78 -3.04 -36.49 -6.73
CA ASN A 78 -3.78 -35.95 -7.86
C ASN A 78 -4.59 -34.70 -7.43
N SER A 79 -5.08 -33.94 -8.41
CA SER A 79 -5.82 -32.69 -8.20
C SER A 79 -7.05 -32.72 -9.09
N ARG A 80 -8.23 -32.68 -8.49
CA ARG A 80 -9.55 -32.63 -9.13
C ARG A 80 -10.31 -31.40 -8.62
N VAL A 81 -9.79 -30.21 -8.93
CA VAL A 81 -10.27 -28.88 -8.50
C VAL A 81 -11.77 -28.75 -8.77
N ARG A 82 -12.23 -29.16 -9.95
CA ARG A 82 -13.65 -29.09 -10.31
C ARG A 82 -14.55 -29.95 -9.44
N GLU A 83 -14.09 -31.12 -9.04
CA GLU A 83 -14.85 -32.01 -8.15
C GLU A 83 -14.83 -31.54 -6.71
N SER A 84 -13.70 -30.96 -6.29
CA SER A 84 -13.50 -30.43 -4.94
C SER A 84 -14.52 -29.37 -4.59
N LEU A 85 -15.03 -28.61 -5.57
CA LEU A 85 -15.98 -27.53 -5.34
C LEU A 85 -17.21 -28.04 -4.58
N PHE A 86 -17.76 -29.19 -4.98
CA PHE A 86 -18.92 -29.76 -4.30
C PHE A 86 -18.61 -30.20 -2.86
N VAL A 87 -17.40 -30.69 -2.61
CA VAL A 87 -16.97 -31.10 -1.26
C VAL A 87 -16.70 -29.87 -0.41
N THR A 88 -16.04 -28.86 -0.95
CA THR A 88 -15.80 -27.55 -0.32
C THR A 88 -17.13 -26.91 0.09
N ALA A 89 -18.11 -26.88 -0.81
CA ALA A 89 -19.43 -26.33 -0.52
C ALA A 89 -20.13 -27.09 0.62
N LYS A 90 -19.99 -28.42 0.68
CA LYS A 90 -20.52 -29.23 1.80
C LYS A 90 -19.81 -28.89 3.13
N VAL A 91 -18.48 -28.79 3.11
CA VAL A 91 -17.68 -28.45 4.30
C VAL A 91 -18.06 -27.07 4.82
N VAL A 92 -18.16 -26.08 3.95
CA VAL A 92 -18.52 -24.69 4.31
C VAL A 92 -19.94 -24.62 4.87
N ARG A 93 -20.91 -25.32 4.25
CA ARG A 93 -22.31 -25.36 4.75
C ARG A 93 -22.46 -26.11 6.08
N ALA A 94 -21.52 -27.00 6.40
CA ALA A 94 -21.50 -27.72 7.68
C ALA A 94 -20.85 -26.90 8.82
N MET A 95 -20.23 -25.75 8.51
CA MET A 95 -19.67 -24.88 9.54
C MET A 95 -20.79 -24.25 10.39
N PRO A 96 -20.52 -23.99 11.69
CA PRO A 96 -21.52 -23.39 12.58
C PRO A 96 -21.91 -21.96 12.20
N GLU A 97 -21.09 -21.29 11.38
CA GLU A 97 -21.28 -19.91 10.96
C GLU A 97 -21.08 -19.80 9.45
N PRO A 98 -21.84 -18.91 8.76
CA PRO A 98 -21.67 -18.69 7.33
C PRO A 98 -20.27 -18.13 7.05
N ALA A 99 -19.60 -18.69 6.05
CA ALA A 99 -18.23 -18.34 5.70
C ALA A 99 -18.09 -18.09 4.19
N GLN A 100 -17.27 -17.11 3.84
CA GLN A 100 -16.74 -16.93 2.48
C GLN A 100 -15.58 -17.89 2.23
N VAL A 101 -15.34 -18.20 0.96
CA VAL A 101 -14.25 -19.10 0.56
C VAL A 101 -13.17 -18.32 -0.17
N LEU A 102 -11.93 -18.44 0.31
CA LEU A 102 -10.73 -18.08 -0.41
C LEU A 102 -10.05 -19.37 -0.90
N TYR A 103 -10.13 -19.64 -2.20
CA TYR A 103 -9.66 -20.89 -2.79
C TYR A 103 -8.32 -20.69 -3.49
N PHE A 104 -7.23 -21.09 -2.84
CA PHE A 104 -5.87 -21.01 -3.40
C PHE A 104 -5.57 -22.25 -4.24
N THR A 105 -5.16 -22.05 -5.50
CA THR A 105 -4.79 -23.15 -6.41
C THR A 105 -3.97 -22.65 -7.59
N ASP A 106 -3.16 -23.51 -8.21
CA ASP A 106 -2.56 -23.28 -9.52
C ASP A 106 -3.52 -23.64 -10.67
N GLY A 107 -4.69 -24.20 -10.35
CA GLY A 107 -5.71 -24.59 -11.34
C GLY A 107 -5.32 -25.80 -12.18
N GLU A 108 -4.25 -26.49 -11.83
CA GLU A 108 -3.81 -27.65 -12.57
C GLU A 108 -4.61 -28.90 -12.15
N GLU A 109 -5.28 -29.48 -13.14
CA GLU A 109 -6.08 -30.70 -12.99
C GLU A 109 -5.24 -31.93 -13.37
N ALA A 110 -5.19 -32.89 -12.45
CA ALA A 110 -4.53 -34.17 -12.61
C ALA A 110 -5.53 -35.30 -12.28
N PRO A 111 -6.02 -36.07 -13.27
CA PRO A 111 -5.70 -35.99 -14.70
C PRO A 111 -6.26 -34.73 -15.37
N LYS A 112 -5.65 -34.32 -16.49
CA LYS A 112 -6.15 -33.20 -17.31
C LYS A 112 -7.61 -33.47 -17.74
N LEU A 113 -8.39 -32.40 -17.78
CA LEU A 113 -9.79 -32.46 -18.17
C LEU A 113 -9.95 -32.82 -19.65
N HIS A 114 -10.94 -33.64 -19.93
CA HIS A 114 -11.42 -34.09 -21.23
C HIS A 114 -12.94 -34.22 -21.18
N ALA A 115 -13.58 -34.39 -22.34
CA ALA A 115 -15.05 -34.38 -22.46
C ALA A 115 -15.76 -35.37 -21.52
N PHE A 116 -15.13 -36.50 -21.19
CA PHE A 116 -15.74 -37.57 -20.38
C PHE A 116 -15.47 -37.48 -18.87
N ASN A 117 -14.42 -36.77 -18.41
CA ASN A 117 -14.14 -36.60 -16.98
C ASN A 117 -14.55 -35.22 -16.44
N THR A 118 -14.99 -34.30 -17.31
CA THR A 118 -15.37 -32.95 -16.91
C THR A 118 -16.74 -33.00 -16.25
N LYS A 119 -16.77 -32.81 -14.93
CA LYS A 119 -18.01 -32.75 -14.16
C LYS A 119 -18.83 -31.51 -14.53
N ASN A 120 -20.14 -31.65 -14.74
CA ASN A 120 -21.04 -30.52 -14.96
C ASN A 120 -21.20 -29.70 -13.66
N LEU A 121 -21.11 -28.36 -13.72
CA LEU A 121 -21.33 -27.47 -12.57
C LEU A 121 -22.65 -26.70 -12.62
N GLU A 122 -23.55 -26.97 -13.56
CA GLU A 122 -24.88 -26.34 -13.63
C GLU A 122 -25.68 -26.46 -12.32
N GLU A 123 -25.50 -27.57 -11.58
CA GLU A 123 -26.14 -27.80 -10.29
C GLU A 123 -25.40 -27.15 -9.11
N PHE A 124 -24.25 -26.51 -9.36
CA PHE A 124 -23.46 -25.89 -8.31
C PHE A 124 -24.14 -24.61 -7.80
N GLN A 125 -24.18 -24.46 -6.48
CA GLN A 125 -24.87 -23.33 -5.82
C GLN A 125 -23.97 -22.67 -4.78
N GLY A 126 -24.02 -21.34 -4.73
CA GLY A 126 -23.34 -20.52 -3.71
C GLY A 126 -21.88 -20.22 -4.01
N GLY A 127 -21.51 -20.10 -5.30
CA GLY A 127 -20.17 -19.69 -5.71
C GLY A 127 -19.93 -18.18 -5.69
N ASP A 128 -20.98 -17.35 -5.54
CA ASP A 128 -20.86 -15.89 -5.60
C ASP A 128 -20.07 -15.27 -4.44
N ASP A 129 -19.98 -15.99 -3.32
CA ASP A 129 -19.19 -15.62 -2.15
C ASP A 129 -17.78 -16.23 -2.14
N TRP A 130 -17.33 -16.78 -3.28
CA TRP A 130 -16.03 -17.43 -3.42
C TRP A 130 -15.05 -16.55 -4.21
N LEU A 131 -13.80 -16.52 -3.76
CA LEU A 131 -12.69 -15.88 -4.42
C LEU A 131 -11.61 -16.92 -4.70
N PHE A 132 -11.32 -17.16 -5.97
CA PHE A 132 -10.21 -18.01 -6.39
C PHE A 132 -8.96 -17.16 -6.53
N VAL A 133 -7.88 -17.65 -5.93
CA VAL A 133 -6.57 -17.03 -6.00
C VAL A 133 -5.65 -17.98 -6.76
N GLY A 134 -5.33 -17.60 -7.99
CA GLY A 134 -4.41 -18.33 -8.85
C GLY A 134 -2.96 -18.15 -8.41
N ILE A 135 -2.32 -19.20 -7.90
CA ILE A 135 -0.91 -19.15 -7.46
C ILE A 135 -0.03 -19.84 -8.49
N GLY A 136 1.03 -19.17 -8.96
CA GLY A 136 2.01 -19.74 -9.89
C GLY A 136 2.27 -18.86 -11.11
N SER A 137 3.16 -19.36 -11.97
CA SER A 137 3.49 -18.76 -13.27
C SER A 137 2.86 -19.54 -14.42
N GLU A 138 2.54 -18.84 -15.50
CA GLU A 138 2.02 -19.42 -16.76
C GLU A 138 3.14 -20.05 -17.62
N GLU A 139 4.40 -19.68 -17.39
CA GLU A 139 5.56 -20.23 -18.12
C GLU A 139 5.73 -21.73 -17.89
N GLY A 140 5.29 -22.22 -16.73
CA GLY A 140 5.40 -23.61 -16.32
C GLY A 140 6.80 -23.98 -15.83
N VAL A 141 6.87 -24.81 -14.79
CA VAL A 141 8.14 -25.34 -14.27
C VAL A 141 8.02 -26.80 -13.88
N ALA A 142 9.13 -27.53 -13.92
CA ALA A 142 9.17 -28.92 -13.50
C ALA A 142 8.84 -29.05 -12.00
N ILE A 143 8.02 -30.04 -11.65
CA ILE A 143 7.65 -30.31 -10.25
C ILE A 143 8.79 -31.09 -9.58
N PRO A 144 9.41 -30.57 -8.51
CA PRO A 144 10.46 -31.30 -7.80
C PRO A 144 9.87 -32.49 -7.03
N LYS A 145 10.60 -33.61 -7.03
CA LYS A 145 10.43 -34.72 -6.09
C LYS A 145 11.23 -34.41 -4.84
N LEU A 146 10.58 -34.46 -3.68
CA LEU A 146 11.17 -34.12 -2.40
C LEU A 146 11.36 -35.39 -1.55
N SER A 147 12.49 -35.49 -0.85
CA SER A 147 12.67 -36.47 0.23
C SER A 147 11.83 -36.09 1.45
N PRO A 148 11.69 -36.99 2.45
CA PRO A 148 11.09 -36.65 3.75
C PRO A 148 11.75 -35.47 4.46
N GLU A 149 13.00 -35.12 4.12
CA GLU A 149 13.77 -33.98 4.65
C GLU A 149 13.70 -32.73 3.75
N ASN A 150 12.78 -32.67 2.78
CA ASN A 150 12.64 -31.58 1.80
C ASN A 150 13.86 -31.41 0.86
N GLN A 151 14.65 -32.46 0.64
CA GLN A 151 15.73 -32.42 -0.34
C GLN A 151 15.19 -32.76 -1.73
N VAL A 152 15.62 -32.02 -2.76
CA VAL A 152 15.25 -32.34 -4.15
C VAL A 152 16.00 -33.59 -4.58
N ILE A 153 15.27 -34.70 -4.74
CA ILE A 153 15.81 -36.01 -5.17
C ILE A 153 15.61 -36.25 -6.67
N GLY A 154 15.01 -35.29 -7.37
CA GLY A 154 14.78 -35.33 -8.81
C GLY A 154 13.53 -34.54 -9.18
N TYR A 155 13.02 -34.79 -10.38
CA TYR A 155 11.78 -34.19 -10.86
C TYR A 155 10.77 -35.29 -11.21
N TRP A 156 9.49 -34.95 -11.14
CA TRP A 156 8.45 -35.83 -11.68
C TRP A 156 8.65 -36.01 -13.18
N SER A 157 8.24 -37.17 -13.71
CA SER A 157 8.30 -37.49 -15.14
C SER A 157 6.97 -38.15 -15.52
N ASN A 158 6.62 -38.17 -16.81
CA ASN A 158 5.38 -38.78 -17.28
C ASN A 158 5.23 -40.24 -16.81
N GLU A 159 6.31 -41.02 -16.88
CA GLU A 159 6.35 -42.41 -16.38
C GLU A 159 6.13 -42.53 -14.86
N SER A 160 6.51 -41.50 -14.10
CA SER A 160 6.29 -41.49 -12.65
C SER A 160 4.82 -41.28 -12.26
N PHE A 161 4.03 -40.61 -13.11
CA PHE A 161 2.60 -40.39 -12.88
C PHE A 161 1.77 -41.64 -13.20
N ALA A 162 2.23 -42.46 -14.15
CA ALA A 162 1.56 -43.71 -14.50
C ALA A 162 1.62 -44.77 -13.39
N MET A 163 2.43 -44.61 -12.34
CA MET A 163 2.48 -45.61 -11.25
C MET A 163 1.58 -45.31 -10.06
N GLN A 164 0.85 -44.18 -10.04
CA GLN A 164 -0.07 -43.86 -8.94
C GLN A 164 -1.46 -44.52 -9.12
N PRO A 165 -1.97 -45.24 -8.11
CA PRO A 165 -3.32 -45.77 -8.14
C PRO A 165 -4.36 -44.64 -8.17
N GLY A 166 -5.38 -44.74 -9.02
CA GLY A 166 -6.46 -43.75 -9.15
C GLY A 166 -6.20 -42.62 -10.16
N ILE A 167 -5.02 -42.54 -10.76
CA ILE A 167 -4.81 -41.82 -12.02
C ILE A 167 -5.20 -42.80 -13.13
N ALA A 168 -6.16 -42.42 -13.98
CA ALA A 168 -6.52 -43.23 -15.13
C ALA A 168 -5.25 -43.52 -15.94
N GLN A 169 -4.80 -44.77 -15.89
CA GLN A 169 -3.80 -45.27 -16.83
C GLN A 169 -4.38 -44.96 -18.20
N ILE A 170 -3.65 -44.22 -19.03
CA ILE A 170 -3.97 -44.26 -20.45
C ILE A 170 -3.67 -45.70 -20.83
N SER A 171 -4.72 -46.51 -20.92
CA SER A 171 -4.56 -47.88 -21.37
C SER A 171 -3.91 -47.83 -22.74
N GLU A 172 -2.89 -48.65 -22.94
CA GLU A 172 -2.16 -48.78 -24.21
C GLU A 172 -3.12 -49.03 -25.41
N SER A 173 -4.33 -49.54 -25.13
CA SER A 173 -5.43 -49.70 -26.06
C SER A 173 -6.07 -48.41 -26.61
N THR A 174 -5.72 -47.22 -26.12
CA THR A 174 -6.23 -45.92 -26.62
C THR A 174 -5.17 -45.06 -27.30
N LEU A 175 -3.98 -45.62 -27.60
CA LEU A 175 -2.94 -44.93 -28.37
C LEU A 175 -3.33 -44.63 -29.84
N GLY A 176 -4.44 -45.18 -30.34
CA GLY A 176 -4.81 -45.13 -31.76
C GLY A 176 -5.61 -43.90 -32.21
N VAL A 177 -6.13 -43.06 -31.31
CA VAL A 177 -6.85 -41.82 -31.68
C VAL A 177 -6.39 -40.70 -30.75
N ARG A 178 -5.16 -40.24 -30.98
CA ARG A 178 -4.58 -39.11 -30.24
C ARG A 178 -5.13 -37.81 -30.85
N ASP A 179 -5.91 -37.06 -30.09
CA ASP A 179 -6.27 -35.68 -30.44
C ASP A 179 -5.16 -34.75 -29.92
N ASP A 180 -4.28 -34.35 -30.82
CA ASP A 180 -3.13 -33.48 -30.56
C ASP A 180 -3.54 -32.06 -30.13
N ASN A 181 -4.82 -31.68 -30.25
CA ASN A 181 -5.31 -30.38 -29.81
C ASN A 181 -5.46 -30.26 -28.28
N ILE A 182 -5.49 -31.39 -27.55
CA ILE A 182 -5.74 -31.45 -26.10
C ILE A 182 -4.49 -31.96 -25.34
N ALA A 183 -3.63 -32.72 -26.03
CA ALA A 183 -2.39 -33.26 -25.49
C ALA A 183 -1.16 -32.45 -25.94
N PHE A 184 -0.86 -31.37 -25.22
CA PHE A 184 0.46 -30.75 -25.30
C PHE A 184 1.50 -31.79 -24.85
N GLY A 185 2.33 -32.30 -25.78
CA GLY A 185 3.57 -33.08 -25.60
C GLY A 185 3.62 -34.30 -24.64
N ASP A 186 4.32 -35.37 -25.03
CA ASP A 186 4.61 -36.52 -24.15
C ASP A 186 5.41 -36.14 -22.88
N ASN A 187 6.04 -34.96 -22.89
CA ASN A 187 6.85 -34.40 -21.81
C ASN A 187 6.10 -33.38 -20.93
N ASP A 188 4.86 -33.01 -21.25
CA ASP A 188 4.23 -31.83 -20.63
C ASP A 188 3.51 -32.13 -19.30
N ARG A 189 3.59 -33.37 -18.82
CA ARG A 189 2.93 -33.82 -17.59
C ARG A 189 3.74 -33.58 -16.31
N PHE A 190 5.03 -33.29 -16.44
CA PHE A 190 5.85 -32.91 -15.28
C PHE A 190 6.04 -31.40 -15.13
N ILE A 191 5.62 -30.63 -16.14
CA ILE A 191 5.63 -29.18 -16.12
C ILE A 191 4.30 -28.71 -15.55
N SER A 192 4.38 -28.09 -14.39
CA SER A 192 3.23 -27.50 -13.73
C SER A 192 3.14 -26.03 -14.03
N LYS A 193 1.96 -25.54 -14.43
CA LYS A 193 1.72 -24.12 -14.77
C LYS A 193 0.41 -23.63 -14.16
N LEU A 194 0.37 -22.33 -13.85
CA LEU A 194 -0.87 -21.65 -13.49
C LEU A 194 -1.80 -21.68 -14.71
N SER A 195 -2.98 -22.27 -14.54
CA SER A 195 -3.99 -22.38 -15.59
C SER A 195 -5.01 -21.23 -15.48
N THR A 196 -4.57 -20.01 -15.81
CA THR A 196 -5.36 -18.78 -15.69
C THR A 196 -6.69 -18.87 -16.44
N GLU A 197 -6.66 -19.27 -17.72
CA GLU A 197 -7.85 -19.36 -18.57
C GLU A 197 -8.86 -20.38 -18.02
N TYR A 198 -8.35 -21.50 -17.51
CA TYR A 198 -9.18 -22.52 -16.90
C TYR A 198 -9.85 -22.00 -15.63
N LEU A 199 -9.12 -21.35 -14.72
CA LEU A 199 -9.67 -20.79 -13.49
C LEU A 199 -10.70 -19.68 -13.77
N GLU A 200 -10.45 -18.83 -14.76
CA GLU A 200 -11.44 -17.85 -15.21
C GLU A 200 -12.71 -18.51 -15.76
N SER A 201 -12.57 -19.56 -16.57
CA SER A 201 -13.73 -20.30 -17.09
C SER A 201 -14.53 -20.99 -15.97
N LEU A 202 -13.82 -21.61 -15.03
CA LEU A 202 -14.38 -22.33 -13.89
C LEU A 202 -15.16 -21.39 -12.97
N THR A 203 -14.55 -20.25 -12.63
CA THR A 203 -15.17 -19.25 -11.76
C THR A 203 -16.39 -18.59 -12.39
N LYS A 204 -16.35 -18.31 -13.70
CA LYS A 204 -17.53 -17.82 -14.45
C LYS A 204 -18.70 -18.79 -14.38
N GLU A 205 -18.45 -20.09 -14.50
CA GLU A 205 -19.50 -21.12 -14.47
C GLU A 205 -20.23 -21.20 -13.12
N ILE A 206 -19.50 -21.00 -12.01
CA ILE A 206 -20.08 -21.05 -10.65
C ILE A 206 -20.47 -19.66 -10.10
N GLY A 207 -20.21 -18.59 -10.85
CA GLY A 207 -20.44 -17.20 -10.41
C GLY A 207 -19.43 -16.65 -9.40
N ALA A 208 -18.28 -17.32 -9.23
CA ALA A 208 -17.20 -16.89 -8.35
C ALA A 208 -16.33 -15.79 -8.98
N LYS A 209 -15.48 -15.16 -8.17
CA LYS A 209 -14.46 -14.21 -8.65
C LYS A 209 -13.10 -14.91 -8.75
N TYR A 210 -12.34 -14.58 -9.78
CA TYR A 210 -10.95 -14.99 -9.94
C TYR A 210 -10.01 -13.80 -9.81
N ILE A 211 -8.88 -14.00 -9.15
CA ILE A 211 -7.76 -13.08 -9.16
C ILE A 211 -6.44 -13.86 -9.26
N LYS A 212 -5.49 -13.32 -10.01
CA LYS A 212 -4.12 -13.82 -9.97
C LYS A 212 -3.49 -13.42 -8.64
N GLY A 213 -2.97 -14.40 -7.90
CA GLY A 213 -2.33 -14.21 -6.60
C GLY A 213 -0.88 -13.77 -6.74
N ASP A 214 -0.65 -12.66 -7.44
CA ASP A 214 0.68 -12.05 -7.62
C ASP A 214 1.05 -11.07 -6.50
N SER A 215 0.03 -10.56 -5.79
CA SER A 215 0.16 -9.58 -4.72
C SER A 215 -0.92 -9.77 -3.67
N THR A 216 -0.51 -9.81 -2.40
CA THR A 216 -1.43 -9.85 -1.25
C THR A 216 -2.37 -8.64 -1.25
N TYR A 217 -1.89 -7.47 -1.68
CA TYR A 217 -2.71 -6.26 -1.75
C TYR A 217 -3.92 -6.45 -2.69
N ASN A 218 -3.71 -7.06 -3.85
CA ASN A 218 -4.77 -7.32 -4.82
C ASN A 218 -5.81 -8.28 -4.25
N VAL A 219 -5.36 -9.35 -3.58
CA VAL A 219 -6.23 -10.32 -2.90
C VAL A 219 -7.06 -9.63 -1.81
N LEU A 220 -6.44 -8.79 -0.97
CA LEU A 220 -7.15 -8.07 0.09
C LEU A 220 -8.19 -7.08 -0.44
N GLN A 221 -7.91 -6.41 -1.56
CA GLN A 221 -8.89 -5.55 -2.21
C GLN A 221 -10.05 -6.35 -2.79
N ALA A 222 -9.77 -7.51 -3.40
CA ALA A 222 -10.80 -8.40 -3.90
C ALA A 222 -11.69 -8.96 -2.78
N MET A 223 -11.11 -9.35 -1.64
CA MET A 223 -11.84 -9.78 -0.44
C MET A 223 -12.78 -8.70 0.07
N LYS A 224 -12.32 -7.44 0.16
CA LYS A 224 -13.16 -6.30 0.56
C LYS A 224 -14.33 -6.04 -0.40
N ALA A 225 -14.19 -6.42 -1.67
CA ALA A 225 -15.23 -6.29 -2.68
C ALA A 225 -16.21 -7.49 -2.73
N GLN A 226 -16.03 -8.52 -1.90
CA GLN A 226 -17.00 -9.60 -1.75
C GLN A 226 -18.15 -9.19 -0.83
N LYS A 227 -19.33 -9.81 -1.03
CA LYS A 227 -20.49 -9.59 -0.17
C LYS A 227 -20.20 -10.17 1.22
N PRO A 228 -20.34 -9.42 2.32
CA PRO A 228 -20.02 -9.93 3.66
C PRO A 228 -20.79 -11.22 3.99
N ALA A 229 -20.07 -12.24 4.49
CA ALA A 229 -20.68 -13.52 4.88
C ALA A 229 -21.71 -13.37 6.01
N ARG A 230 -21.43 -12.43 6.93
CA ARG A 230 -22.21 -12.16 8.13
C ARG A 230 -22.03 -10.71 8.53
N HIS A 231 -23.07 -10.12 9.11
CA HIS A 231 -22.98 -8.87 9.84
C HIS A 231 -22.74 -9.17 11.33
N ASP A 232 -21.73 -8.53 11.91
CA ASP A 232 -21.43 -8.66 13.33
C ASP A 232 -21.42 -7.30 14.04
N ILE A 233 -21.58 -7.33 15.36
CA ILE A 233 -21.54 -6.13 16.19
C ILE A 233 -20.08 -5.86 16.55
N ALA A 234 -19.46 -4.91 15.84
CA ALA A 234 -18.10 -4.46 16.13
C ALA A 234 -18.11 -3.19 16.98
N PRO A 235 -17.20 -3.04 17.97
CA PRO A 235 -17.04 -1.79 18.69
C PRO A 235 -16.55 -0.70 17.73
N LEU A 236 -17.36 0.34 17.54
CA LEU A 236 -16.95 1.50 16.74
C LEU A 236 -16.04 2.40 17.59
N PRO A 237 -14.76 2.59 17.22
CA PRO A 237 -13.88 3.49 17.96
C PRO A 237 -14.34 4.94 17.73
N LEU A 238 -15.12 5.50 18.67
CA LEU A 238 -15.53 6.91 18.65
C LEU A 238 -14.43 7.86 19.16
N SER A 239 -13.27 7.32 19.55
CA SER A 239 -12.15 8.08 20.12
C SER A 239 -11.66 9.18 19.19
N TRP A 240 -11.57 8.94 17.87
CA TRP A 240 -11.14 9.95 16.90
C TRP A 240 -12.12 11.12 16.80
N LEU A 241 -13.43 10.84 16.86
CA LEU A 241 -14.48 11.87 16.82
C LEU A 241 -14.39 12.76 18.07
N PHE A 242 -14.26 12.13 19.24
CA PHE A 242 -14.07 12.87 20.50
C PHE A 242 -12.74 13.62 20.55
N ALA A 243 -11.66 13.08 19.96
CA ALA A 243 -10.38 13.75 19.87
C ALA A 243 -10.44 15.00 18.96
N ILE A 244 -11.13 14.92 17.82
CA ILE A 244 -11.38 16.08 16.95
C ILE A 244 -12.21 17.13 17.69
N LEU A 245 -13.28 16.72 18.35
CA LEU A 245 -14.17 17.63 19.08
C LEU A 245 -13.42 18.32 20.23
N ALA A 246 -12.61 17.58 20.99
CA ALA A 246 -11.73 18.14 22.01
C ALA A 246 -10.71 19.13 21.41
N GLY A 247 -10.09 18.79 20.28
CA GLY A 247 -9.18 19.69 19.57
C GLY A 247 -9.85 20.99 19.13
N LEU A 248 -11.07 20.90 18.59
CA LEU A 248 -11.88 22.06 18.23
C LEU A 248 -12.26 22.92 19.44
N CYS A 249 -12.60 22.30 20.57
CA CYS A 249 -12.84 23.04 21.82
C CYS A 249 -11.60 23.80 22.28
N VAL A 250 -10.42 23.17 22.27
CA VAL A 250 -9.15 23.83 22.64
C VAL A 250 -8.86 25.00 21.70
N LEU A 251 -8.96 24.79 20.38
CA LEU A 251 -8.80 25.86 19.38
C LEU A 251 -9.83 26.98 19.58
N GLY A 252 -11.07 26.63 19.94
CA GLY A 252 -12.13 27.58 20.28
C GLY A 252 -11.77 28.44 21.49
N THR A 253 -11.20 27.85 22.55
CA THR A 253 -10.74 28.62 23.72
C THR A 253 -9.62 29.60 23.35
N TYR A 254 -8.68 29.21 22.50
CA TYR A 254 -7.58 30.08 22.06
C TYR A 254 -8.08 31.19 21.12
N ALA A 255 -9.00 30.87 20.21
CA ALA A 255 -9.65 31.82 19.32
C ALA A 255 -10.48 32.87 20.08
N SER A 256 -11.14 32.47 21.17
CA SER A 256 -11.94 33.39 22.00
C SER A 256 -11.10 34.40 22.79
N ARG A 257 -9.86 34.04 23.17
CA ARG A 257 -9.07 34.83 24.13
C ARG A 257 -8.24 35.97 23.51
N HIS A 258 -7.82 35.92 22.24
CA HIS A 258 -6.91 36.98 21.74
C HIS A 258 -6.90 37.34 20.22
N PRO A 259 -7.15 36.44 19.25
CA PRO A 259 -6.91 36.78 17.83
C PRO A 259 -8.05 37.54 17.14
N TRP A 260 -9.33 37.33 17.50
CA TRP A 260 -10.44 37.93 16.75
C TRP A 260 -10.58 39.46 16.92
N ARG A 261 -10.21 40.00 18.09
CA ARG A 261 -10.18 41.46 18.31
C ARG A 261 -9.01 42.11 17.54
N GLN A 262 -7.82 41.49 17.54
CA GLN A 262 -6.66 41.96 16.78
C GLN A 262 -6.87 41.85 15.27
N ILE A 263 -7.47 40.76 14.79
CA ILE A 263 -7.83 40.57 13.38
C ILE A 263 -8.84 41.63 12.93
N LYS A 264 -9.90 41.90 13.72
CA LYS A 264 -10.85 43.00 13.42
C LYS A 264 -10.16 44.37 13.37
N GLN A 265 -9.26 44.66 14.31
CA GLN A 265 -8.52 45.93 14.34
C GLN A 265 -7.58 46.06 13.13
N ASN A 266 -6.82 45.01 12.81
CA ASN A 266 -5.92 44.99 11.66
C ASN A 266 -6.66 45.06 10.33
N LEU A 267 -7.81 44.40 10.19
CA LEU A 267 -8.70 44.53 9.03
C LEU A 267 -9.24 45.95 8.87
N HIS A 268 -9.60 46.61 9.97
CA HIS A 268 -10.06 48.00 9.92
C HIS A 268 -8.93 48.96 9.48
N LEU A 269 -7.70 48.74 9.98
CA LEU A 269 -6.52 49.49 9.55
C LEU A 269 -6.20 49.26 8.06
N TYR A 270 -6.23 48.00 7.60
CA TYR A 270 -6.05 47.65 6.19
C TYR A 270 -7.11 48.29 5.30
N ARG A 271 -8.39 48.25 5.71
CA ARG A 271 -9.50 48.88 4.97
C ARG A 271 -9.32 50.38 4.83
N ASN A 272 -8.87 51.05 5.89
CA ASN A 272 -8.63 52.49 5.87
C ASN A 272 -7.40 52.88 5.04
N GLN A 273 -6.32 52.09 5.07
CA GLN A 273 -5.16 52.29 4.20
C GLN A 273 -5.49 52.08 2.72
N ILE A 274 -6.35 51.11 2.38
CA ILE A 274 -6.81 50.91 1.01
C ILE A 274 -7.69 52.09 0.56
N ARG A 275 -8.61 52.56 1.41
CA ARG A 275 -9.44 53.75 1.13
C ARG A 275 -8.59 55.01 0.95
N SER A 276 -7.58 55.24 1.79
CA SER A 276 -6.70 56.41 1.67
C SER A 276 -5.88 56.35 0.39
N LYS A 277 -5.28 55.19 0.04
CA LYS A 277 -4.57 55.00 -1.24
C LYS A 277 -5.46 55.27 -2.46
N PHE A 278 -6.72 54.82 -2.43
CA PHE A 278 -7.69 55.12 -3.49
C PHE A 278 -8.09 56.60 -3.55
N SER A 279 -8.21 57.27 -2.40
CA SER A 279 -8.48 58.71 -2.32
C SER A 279 -7.31 59.55 -2.86
N THR A 280 -6.07 59.25 -2.46
CA THR A 280 -4.87 59.90 -3.01
C THR A 280 -4.70 59.66 -4.50
N ARG A 281 -5.02 58.46 -5.02
CA ARG A 281 -5.01 58.21 -6.47
C ARG A 281 -6.06 59.03 -7.21
N LYS A 282 -7.25 59.24 -6.64
CA LYS A 282 -8.28 60.13 -7.22
C LYS A 282 -7.85 61.59 -7.18
N ALA A 283 -7.30 62.07 -6.06
CA ALA A 283 -6.81 63.45 -5.93
C ALA A 283 -5.62 63.74 -6.85
N CYS A 284 -4.69 62.80 -6.99
CA CYS A 284 -3.54 62.93 -7.88
C CYS A 284 -3.98 62.93 -9.36
N LYS A 285 -4.93 62.07 -9.76
CA LYS A 285 -5.54 62.13 -11.10
C LYS A 285 -6.24 63.46 -11.37
N ALA A 286 -7.00 63.99 -10.41
CA ALA A 286 -7.67 65.28 -10.54
C ALA A 286 -6.68 66.47 -10.63
N CYS A 287 -5.55 66.40 -9.92
CA CYS A 287 -4.52 67.42 -10.00
C CYS A 287 -3.76 67.37 -11.33
N VAL A 288 -3.47 66.17 -11.86
CA VAL A 288 -2.86 65.99 -13.18
C VAL A 288 -3.79 66.49 -14.29
N SER A 289 -5.09 66.19 -14.23
CA SER A 289 -6.05 66.71 -15.21
C SER A 289 -6.18 68.24 -15.13
N ALA A 290 -6.23 68.81 -13.91
CA ALA A 290 -6.30 70.26 -13.73
C ALA A 290 -5.01 70.98 -14.15
N TRP A 291 -3.84 70.35 -13.99
CA TRP A 291 -2.55 70.87 -14.46
C TRP A 291 -2.42 70.79 -15.99
N SER A 292 -2.84 69.66 -16.59
CA SER A 292 -2.94 69.50 -18.04
C SER A 292 -3.85 70.56 -18.68
N ASP A 293 -5.03 70.81 -18.10
CA ASP A 293 -5.94 71.86 -18.57
C ASP A 293 -5.34 73.26 -18.41
N ARG A 294 -4.57 73.51 -17.35
CA ARG A 294 -3.92 74.80 -17.10
C ARG A 294 -2.72 75.05 -18.02
N ILE A 295 -2.01 74.00 -18.44
CA ILE A 295 -0.97 74.08 -19.47
C ILE A 295 -1.58 74.30 -20.85
N ASN A 296 -2.61 73.54 -21.23
CA ASN A 296 -3.30 73.73 -22.50
C ASN A 296 -3.95 75.13 -22.62
N LYS A 297 -4.34 75.74 -21.50
CA LYS A 297 -4.82 77.15 -21.49
C LYS A 297 -3.71 78.20 -21.52
N ARG A 298 -2.47 77.88 -21.13
CA ARG A 298 -1.32 78.80 -21.18
C ARG A 298 -0.49 78.67 -22.46
N LEU A 299 -0.53 77.52 -23.13
CA LEU A 299 0.03 77.33 -24.47
C LEU A 299 -1.05 77.61 -25.51
N GLY A 300 -1.38 78.90 -25.66
CA GLY A 300 -2.11 79.39 -26.82
C GLY A 300 -1.24 79.21 -28.07
N ARG A 301 -1.78 78.47 -29.04
CA ARG A 301 -1.44 78.49 -30.48
C ARG A 301 0.05 78.70 -30.83
N SER A 302 0.84 77.62 -30.88
CA SER A 302 1.74 77.35 -32.01
C SER A 302 2.29 75.93 -31.92
N GLN A 303 2.24 75.23 -33.05
CA GLN A 303 2.88 73.95 -33.36
C GLN A 303 2.49 72.68 -32.58
N ARG A 304 1.66 71.90 -33.28
CA ARG A 304 1.40 70.47 -33.09
C ARG A 304 2.69 69.71 -33.41
N ILE A 305 3.44 69.26 -32.40
CA ILE A 305 4.56 68.32 -32.55
C ILE A 305 4.14 66.96 -32.01
N ILE A 306 4.57 65.95 -32.77
CA ILE A 306 4.20 64.55 -32.79
C ILE A 306 4.75 63.82 -31.55
N GLY A 307 3.91 62.95 -30.98
CA GLY A 307 4.24 61.71 -30.26
C GLY A 307 5.50 61.67 -29.39
N VAL A 308 5.32 61.89 -28.09
CA VAL A 308 6.16 61.24 -27.04
C VAL A 308 5.24 60.78 -25.90
N GLU A 309 4.41 59.77 -26.18
CA GLU A 309 3.93 58.88 -25.12
C GLU A 309 5.15 58.09 -24.63
N GLY A 310 5.81 58.54 -23.55
CA GLY A 310 6.89 57.75 -22.98
C GLY A 310 7.78 58.38 -21.91
N VAL A 311 7.84 59.71 -21.75
CA VAL A 311 8.94 60.30 -20.95
C VAL A 311 8.51 61.28 -19.84
N CYS A 312 7.23 61.69 -19.77
CA CYS A 312 6.77 62.65 -18.74
C CYS A 312 6.16 62.04 -17.47
N THR A 313 6.19 60.71 -17.29
CA THR A 313 5.72 60.06 -16.05
C THR A 313 6.80 59.96 -14.96
N ASN A 314 8.09 60.05 -15.31
CA ASN A 314 9.18 59.90 -14.33
C ASN A 314 9.74 61.21 -13.78
N VAL A 315 9.56 62.35 -14.44
CA VAL A 315 10.13 63.64 -14.00
C VAL A 315 9.18 64.45 -13.09
N LEU A 316 7.86 64.19 -13.13
CA LEU A 316 6.89 64.82 -12.22
C LEU A 316 6.58 63.98 -10.97
N ALA A 317 6.94 62.68 -10.97
CA ALA A 317 6.87 61.84 -9.78
C ALA A 317 8.00 62.17 -8.77
N SER A 318 9.17 62.63 -9.23
CA SER A 318 10.27 63.05 -8.34
C SER A 318 10.03 64.42 -7.69
N ALA A 319 9.35 65.35 -8.38
CA ALA A 319 9.08 66.69 -7.86
C ALA A 319 7.99 66.76 -6.78
N CYS A 320 7.12 65.74 -6.66
CA CYS A 320 6.17 65.64 -5.56
C CYS A 320 6.67 64.79 -4.37
N SER A 321 7.75 64.01 -4.55
CA SER A 321 8.39 63.25 -3.47
C SER A 321 9.49 64.07 -2.76
N ALA A 322 10.12 65.03 -3.44
CA ALA A 322 11.26 65.81 -2.92
C ALA A 322 10.89 66.91 -1.88
N LYS A 323 9.63 67.02 -1.45
CA LYS A 323 9.22 67.97 -0.39
C LYS A 323 8.83 67.32 0.95
N ALA A 324 8.88 65.99 1.04
CA ALA A 324 8.65 65.25 2.29
C ALA A 324 9.95 64.75 2.96
N GLU A 325 11.10 64.83 2.27
CA GLU A 325 12.38 64.24 2.71
C GLU A 325 13.44 65.29 3.12
N ILE A 326 12.97 66.49 3.49
CA ILE A 326 13.82 67.59 4.05
C ILE A 326 13.46 67.89 5.52
N CYS A 327 12.58 67.10 6.15
CA CYS A 327 12.23 67.29 7.57
C CYS A 327 12.60 66.14 8.50
N ASN A 328 13.30 65.10 8.05
CA ASN A 328 13.81 64.07 8.96
C ASN A 328 14.97 63.31 8.32
N THR A 329 16.20 63.80 8.52
CA THR A 329 17.43 63.03 8.82
C THR A 329 18.67 63.85 8.45
N MET A 330 19.08 64.76 9.33
CA MET A 330 20.49 65.08 9.50
C MET A 330 21.08 64.07 10.49
N HIS A 331 21.81 63.08 9.96
CA HIS A 331 22.83 62.35 10.69
C HIS A 331 23.96 62.01 9.72
N ALA A 332 25.15 62.55 9.95
CA ALA A 332 26.39 61.98 9.42
C ALA A 332 27.58 62.42 10.29
N GLY A 333 28.42 61.46 10.66
CA GLY A 333 29.72 61.69 11.27
C GLY A 333 30.34 60.38 11.75
N CYS A 334 31.32 59.87 11.01
CA CYS A 334 32.07 58.65 11.27
C CYS A 334 33.57 59.00 11.24
N THR A 335 34.35 58.67 12.28
CA THR A 335 35.80 58.33 12.26
C THR A 335 36.31 57.90 13.65
N THR A 336 37.37 57.08 13.64
CA THR A 336 37.96 56.21 14.69
C THR A 336 39.00 56.88 15.62
N VAL A 337 39.31 56.26 16.78
CA VAL A 337 40.67 55.91 17.33
C VAL A 337 40.71 55.67 18.87
N SER A 338 41.29 54.52 19.27
CA SER A 338 42.11 54.17 20.48
C SER A 338 41.55 54.11 21.92
N GLY A 339 41.85 52.99 22.62
CA GLY A 339 42.35 53.02 24.01
C GLY A 339 41.68 52.11 25.08
N LYS A 340 42.36 50.99 25.43
CA LYS A 340 42.29 50.11 26.64
C LYS A 340 41.48 50.62 27.86
N THR A 341 40.68 49.80 28.57
CA THR A 341 41.07 48.88 29.68
C THR A 341 39.86 48.02 30.15
N ILE A 342 39.94 46.67 30.27
CA ILE A 342 39.98 45.84 31.53
C ILE A 342 38.74 46.09 32.44
N LYS A 343 37.83 45.15 32.81
CA LYS A 343 37.93 43.76 33.30
C LYS A 343 36.53 43.11 33.42
N ASP A 344 36.47 41.80 33.20
CA ASP A 344 35.60 40.72 33.72
C ASP A 344 34.23 41.03 34.36
N GLN A 345 33.15 40.35 33.90
CA GLN A 345 32.61 39.14 34.57
C GLN A 345 31.27 38.64 33.97
N ILE A 346 31.26 37.34 33.63
CA ILE A 346 30.18 36.35 33.79
C ILE A 346 29.06 36.29 32.70
N TRP A 347 29.20 35.28 31.84
CA TRP A 347 28.17 34.58 31.05
C TRP A 347 27.62 33.37 31.85
N PRO A 348 26.57 32.60 31.43
CA PRO A 348 25.90 32.58 30.12
C PRO A 348 24.35 32.48 30.11
N ARG A 349 23.78 32.81 28.94
CA ARG A 349 22.47 32.37 28.44
C ARG A 349 22.60 31.01 27.72
N LEU A 350 21.59 30.16 27.88
CA LEU A 350 21.26 29.05 26.97
C LEU A 350 20.74 29.59 25.62
N SER A 351 21.13 28.96 24.51
CA SER A 351 20.31 28.92 23.30
C SER A 351 20.57 27.65 22.48
N VAL A 352 19.44 27.01 22.17
CA VAL A 352 19.19 25.89 21.26
C VAL A 352 19.65 26.21 19.84
N ASN A 353 20.08 25.18 19.08
CA ASN A 353 20.07 25.23 17.62
C ASN A 353 19.71 23.87 16.99
N VAL A 354 18.88 23.95 15.95
CA VAL A 354 18.34 22.89 15.10
C VAL A 354 19.20 22.79 13.83
N ILE A 355 19.58 21.59 13.36
CA ILE A 355 20.04 21.35 11.98
C ILE A 355 19.67 19.93 11.50
N CYS A 356 19.14 19.85 10.27
CA CYS A 356 19.21 18.71 9.32
C CYS A 356 19.56 19.32 7.93
N PRO A 357 19.86 18.56 6.85
CA PRO A 357 20.57 17.27 6.68
C PRO A 357 21.68 17.34 5.57
N ASN A 358 22.33 16.19 5.30
CA ASN A 358 22.91 15.67 4.02
C ASN A 358 24.40 15.25 3.93
N THR A 359 24.55 14.00 3.48
CA THR A 359 25.49 13.41 2.48
C THR A 359 26.97 13.09 2.77
N SER A 360 27.32 11.83 2.41
CA SER A 360 28.61 11.29 1.88
C SER A 360 29.78 11.16 2.87
N THR A 361 30.69 10.17 2.88
CA THR A 361 30.97 8.88 2.20
C THR A 361 32.24 8.33 2.88
N LEU A 362 32.48 7.00 2.83
CA LEU A 362 33.80 6.31 2.82
C LEU A 362 34.69 6.36 4.09
N ASN A 363 34.83 5.23 4.82
CA ASN A 363 35.94 4.26 4.66
C ASN A 363 36.15 3.36 5.90
N ASP A 364 36.34 2.08 5.56
CA ASP A 364 37.04 0.96 6.22
C ASP A 364 37.81 1.20 7.53
N CYS A 365 37.59 0.28 8.48
CA CYS A 365 38.66 -0.35 9.27
C CYS A 365 38.18 -1.71 9.80
N THR A 366 38.59 -2.77 9.11
CA THR A 366 38.68 -4.14 9.62
C THR A 366 39.85 -4.27 10.58
N LEU A 367 39.68 -5.00 11.69
CA LEU A 367 40.80 -5.50 12.50
C LEU A 367 40.45 -6.86 13.15
N HIS A 368 41.49 -7.68 13.21
CA HIS A 368 41.54 -9.12 13.43
C HIS A 368 41.05 -9.64 14.80
N GLY A 369 40.33 -10.77 14.74
CA GLY A 369 40.56 -12.04 15.44
C GLY A 369 41.04 -12.09 16.90
N GLN A 370 40.25 -12.75 17.76
CA GLN A 370 40.61 -14.02 18.43
C GLN A 370 39.46 -14.53 19.34
N ARG A 371 39.30 -15.85 19.39
CA ARG A 371 38.38 -16.60 20.27
C ARG A 371 39.00 -16.75 21.68
N VAL A 372 38.16 -16.92 22.72
CA VAL A 372 37.98 -18.16 23.52
C VAL A 372 37.38 -17.87 24.92
N ALA A 373 36.30 -18.62 25.21
CA ALA A 373 35.79 -19.16 26.49
C ALA A 373 35.31 -18.27 27.67
N GLY A 374 34.14 -18.65 28.21
CA GLY A 374 33.80 -18.45 29.63
C GLY A 374 32.29 -18.37 29.93
N ASN A 375 31.68 -19.48 30.37
CA ASN A 375 30.29 -19.61 30.82
C ASN A 375 29.98 -18.86 32.13
N CYS A 376 28.76 -18.32 32.26
CA CYS A 376 27.97 -18.16 33.50
C CYS A 376 26.49 -17.94 33.09
N VAL A 377 25.62 -18.97 33.12
CA VAL A 377 24.70 -19.34 34.22
C VAL A 377 23.68 -18.25 34.60
N HIS A 378 22.41 -18.56 34.27
CA HIS A 378 21.14 -18.19 34.91
C HIS A 378 21.00 -16.86 35.69
N CYS A 379 20.02 -16.04 35.25
CA CYS A 379 19.04 -15.42 36.15
C CYS A 379 17.76 -15.07 35.37
N GLN A 380 16.70 -15.85 35.60
CA GLN A 380 15.31 -15.41 35.36
C GLN A 380 14.90 -14.48 36.49
N THR A 381 14.34 -13.31 36.17
CA THR A 381 13.25 -12.70 36.95
C THR A 381 12.48 -11.71 36.08
N HIS A 382 11.20 -12.02 35.91
CA HIS A 382 10.02 -11.17 35.72
C HIS A 382 10.16 -9.66 35.41
N ALA A 383 9.52 -9.31 34.30
CA ALA A 383 8.45 -8.33 34.15
C ALA A 383 8.62 -6.91 34.74
N SER A 384 8.76 -5.92 33.86
CA SER A 384 7.68 -4.94 33.58
C SER A 384 8.17 -3.83 32.62
N ARG A 385 7.86 -3.96 31.33
CA ARG A 385 7.11 -3.00 30.50
C ARG A 385 7.12 -3.45 29.05
#